data_AF-A0A7C3CIY6-F1
#
_entry.id   AF-A0A7C3CIY6-F1
#
_cell.length_a   1.000
_cell.length_b   1.000
_cell.length_c   1.000
_cell.angle_alpha   90.00
_cell.angle_beta   90.00
_cell.angle_gamma   90.00
#
_symmetry.space_group_name_H-M   'P 1'
#
loop_
_entity.id
_entity.type
_entity.pdbx_description
1 polymer ?
#
loop_
_entity_poly.entity_id
_entity_poly.type
_entity_poly.pdbx_seq_one_letter_code
_entity_poly.pdbx_strand_id
1 'polypeptide(L)' 'MDFTQCSKQQIQGLVRERNQYRQLLKECLYALNTIPNKRIVGLETGTTYELAAAIGSALKQSANS' A
#
# COMPACT_ATOMS: atom_id res chain seq x y z
N MET A 1 25.03 18.60 -0.80
CA MET A 1 23.73 18.07 -1.27
C MET A 1 22.93 19.26 -1.74
N ASP A 2 22.76 19.42 -3.06
CA ASP A 2 21.92 20.49 -3.62
C ASP A 2 20.46 20.12 -3.40
N PHE A 3 19.73 20.97 -2.67
CA PHE A 3 18.28 20.84 -2.54
C PHE A 3 17.66 21.33 -3.86
N THR A 4 17.34 20.39 -4.75
CA THR A 4 16.59 20.69 -5.96
C THR A 4 15.26 21.32 -5.57
N GLN A 5 15.05 22.59 -5.94
CA GLN A 5 13.87 23.34 -5.59
C GLN A 5 12.67 22.80 -6.39
N CYS A 6 11.85 21.95 -5.78
CA CYS A 6 10.64 21.41 -6.42
C CYS A 6 9.58 22.51 -6.57
N SER A 7 9.00 22.62 -7.77
CA SER A 7 7.90 23.55 -8.01
C SER A 7 6.63 23.11 -7.27
N LYS A 8 5.75 24.06 -6.93
CA LYS A 8 4.46 23.77 -6.28
C LYS A 8 3.62 22.75 -7.06
N GLN A 9 3.69 22.78 -8.39
CA GLN A 9 3.00 21.83 -9.27
C GLN A 9 3.58 20.41 -9.17
N GLN A 10 4.90 20.26 -9.07
CA GLN A 10 5.55 18.97 -8.87
C GLN A 10 5.15 18.37 -7.52
N ILE A 11 5.11 19.18 -6.47
CA ILE A 11 4.65 18.75 -5.15
C ILE A 11 3.19 18.28 -5.19
N GLN A 12 2.30 19.03 -5.86
CA GLN A 12 0.90 18.63 -6.02
C GLN A 12 0.75 17.33 -6.82
N GLY A 13 1.55 17.15 -7.87
CA GLY A 13 1.61 15.91 -8.65
C GLY A 13 1.98 14.71 -7.78
N LEU A 14 3.07 14.82 -7.02
CA LEU A 14 3.53 13.78 -6.09
C LEU A 14 2.49 13.46 -5.01
N VAL A 15 1.80 14.46 -4.47
CA VAL A 15 0.73 14.27 -3.48
C VAL A 15 -0.46 13.52 -4.09
N ARG A 16 -0.85 13.86 -5.33
CA ARG A 16 -1.94 13.19 -6.05
C ARG A 16 -1.62 11.72 -6.30
N GLU A 17 -0.43 11.44 -6.80
CA GLU A 17 0.06 10.10 -7.09
C GLU A 17 0.13 9.24 -5.83
N ARG A 18 0.70 9.78 -4.74
CA ARG A 18 0.69 9.13 -3.42
C ARG A 18 -0.72 8.78 -2.95
N ASN A 19 -1.68 9.70 -3.12
CA ASN A 19 -3.07 9.46 -2.71
C ASN A 19 -3.75 8.38 -3.58
N GLN A 20 -3.45 8.32 -4.87
CA GLN A 20 -3.92 7.26 -5.77
C GLN A 20 -3.37 5.89 -5.36
N TYR A 21 -2.07 5.79 -5.07
CA TYR A 21 -1.49 4.54 -4.58
C TYR A 21 -2.07 4.10 -3.23
N ARG A 22 -2.32 5.03 -2.30
CA ARG A 22 -3.01 4.72 -1.03
C ARG A 22 -4.42 4.21 -1.25
N GLN A 23 -5.15 4.75 -2.23
CA GLN A 23 -6.49 4.29 -2.56
C GLN A 23 -6.47 2.87 -3.15
N LEU A 24 -5.59 2.63 -4.13
CA LEU A 24 -5.42 1.31 -4.73
C LEU A 24 -5.07 0.25 -3.68
N LEU A 25 -4.17 0.57 -2.73
CA LEU A 25 -3.78 -0.38 -1.70
C LEU A 25 -4.94 -0.73 -0.75
N LYS A 26 -5.83 0.24 -0.44
CA LYS A 26 -7.05 -0.02 0.34
C LYS A 26 -8.00 -0.95 -0.40
N GLU A 27 -8.16 -0.76 -1.71
CA GLU A 27 -9.01 -1.61 -2.54
C GLU A 27 -8.45 -3.04 -2.62
N CYS A 28 -7.13 -3.21 -2.75
CA CYS A 28 -6.48 -4.51 -2.69
C CYS A 28 -6.70 -5.21 -1.33
N LEU A 29 -6.57 -4.47 -0.22
CA LEU A 29 -6.80 -5.02 1.12
C LEU A 29 -8.26 -5.43 1.33
N TYR A 30 -9.21 -4.64 0.81
CA TYR A 30 -10.62 -5.00 0.83
C TYR A 30 -10.87 -6.28 0.02
N ALA A 31 -10.37 -6.36 -1.21
CA ALA A 31 -10.50 -7.54 -2.06
C ALA A 31 -9.87 -8.80 -1.44
N LEU A 32 -8.74 -8.66 -0.73
CA LEU A 32 -8.11 -9.78 -0.03
C LEU A 32 -8.95 -10.28 1.16
N ASN A 33 -9.57 -9.37 1.90
CA ASN A 33 -10.43 -9.72 3.04
C ASN A 33 -11.78 -10.33 2.62
N THR A 34 -12.22 -10.14 1.38
CA THR A 34 -13.45 -10.77 0.86
C THR A 34 -13.22 -12.17 0.29
N ILE A 35 -11.96 -12.58 0.08
CA ILE A 35 -11.61 -13.91 -0.38
C ILE A 35 -11.55 -14.88 0.83
N PRO A 36 -12.17 -16.07 0.74
CA PRO A 36 -12.03 -17.09 1.78
C PRO A 36 -10.56 -17.39 2.09
N ASN A 37 -10.24 -17.66 3.35
CA ASN A 37 -8.86 -17.91 3.74
C ASN A 37 -8.28 -19.10 2.95
N LYS A 38 -7.31 -18.83 2.08
CA LYS A 38 -6.71 -19.83 1.19
C LYS A 38 -5.21 -19.70 1.20
N ARG A 39 -4.52 -20.83 1.05
CA ARG A 39 -3.08 -20.85 0.83
C ARG A 39 -2.76 -20.23 -0.52
N ILE A 40 -1.77 -19.34 -0.56
CA ILE A 40 -1.34 -18.70 -1.81
C ILE A 40 -0.26 -19.58 -2.44
N VAL A 41 -0.51 -20.04 -3.66
CA VAL A 41 0.46 -20.83 -4.42
C VAL A 41 1.61 -19.93 -4.85
N GLY A 42 2.85 -20.35 -4.60
CA GLY A 42 4.06 -19.58 -4.96
C GLY A 42 4.64 -18.72 -3.82
N LEU A 43 4.03 -18.73 -2.63
CA LEU A 43 4.62 -18.20 -1.40
C LEU A 43 4.96 -19.37 -0.46
N GLU A 44 6.17 -19.39 0.10
CA GLU A 44 6.64 -20.47 0.98
C GLU A 44 5.74 -20.63 2.23
N THR A 45 5.26 -19.51 2.76
CA THR A 45 4.29 -19.43 3.84
C THR A 45 3.42 -18.20 3.62
N GLY A 46 2.11 -18.37 3.60
CA GLY A 46 1.17 -17.27 3.39
C GLY A 46 -0.22 -17.74 3.02
N THR A 47 -1.16 -17.48 3.91
CA THR A 47 -2.59 -17.47 3.60
C THR A 47 -3.04 -16.08 3.13
N THR A 48 -4.18 -15.99 2.46
CA THR A 48 -4.77 -14.70 2.06
C THR A 48 -4.96 -13.76 3.25
N TYR A 49 -5.25 -14.29 4.45
CA TYR A 49 -5.33 -13.49 5.68
C TYR A 49 -3.98 -12.99 6.19
N GLU A 50 -2.94 -13.82 6.15
CA GLU A 50 -1.58 -13.38 6.53
C GLU A 50 -1.07 -12.29 5.59
N LEU A 51 -1.37 -12.41 4.29
CA LEU A 51 -1.06 -11.36 3.31
C LEU A 51 -1.83 -10.07 3.59
N ALA A 52 -3.13 -10.16 3.87
CA ALA A 52 -3.95 -9.00 4.23
C ALA A 52 -3.44 -8.32 5.51
N ALA A 53 -3.05 -9.10 6.53
CA ALA A 53 -2.49 -8.60 7.77
C ALA A 53 -1.14 -7.89 7.56
N ALA A 54 -0.24 -8.46 6.74
CA ALA A 54 1.04 -7.85 6.40
C ALA A 54 0.86 -6.50 5.67
N ILE A 55 -0.02 -6.45 4.66
CA ILE A 55 -0.34 -5.21 3.93
C ILE A 55 -0.96 -4.17 4.87
N GLY A 56 -1.88 -4.59 5.75
CA GLY A 56 -2.51 -3.70 6.73
C GLY A 56 -1.51 -3.12 7.73
N SER A 57 -0.54 -3.90 8.18
CA SER A 57 0.54 -3.44 9.06
C SER A 57 1.45 -2.42 8.36
N ALA A 58 1.88 -2.72 7.13
CA ALA A 58 2.71 -1.82 6.32
C ALA A 58 2.02 -0.46 6.06
N LEU A 59 0.71 -0.48 5.79
CA LEU A 59 -0.10 0.74 5.65
C LEU A 59 -0.11 1.58 6.93
N LYS A 60 -0.31 0.96 8.09
CA LYS A 60 -0.32 1.65 9.38
C LYS A 60 1.04 2.27 9.70
N GLN A 61 2.12 1.55 9.41
CA GLN A 61 3.49 2.07 9.60
C GLN A 61 3.77 3.26 8.67
N SER A 62 3.34 3.20 7.40
CA SER A 62 3.47 4.31 6.44
C SER A 62 2.59 5.53 6.77
N ALA A 63 1.53 5.37 7.55
CA ALA A 63 0.70 6.48 8.00
C ALA A 63 1.29 7.23 9.21
N ASN A 64 2.16 6.56 9.97
CA ASN A 64 2.81 7.09 11.18
C ASN A 64 4.28 7.51 10.96
N SER A 65 4.81 7.39 9.73
CA SER A 65 6.15 7.82 9.31
C SER A 65 6.05 9.06 8.43
#